data_AF-W1X6F9-F1
#
_entry.id   AF-W1X6F9-F1
#
_cell.length_a   1.000
_cell.length_b   1.000
_cell.length_c   1.000
_cell.angle_alpha   90.00
_cell.angle_beta   90.00
_cell.angle_gamma   90.00
#
_symmetry.space_group_name_H-M   'P 1'
#
loop_
_entity.id
_entity.type
_entity.pdbx_description
1 polymer ?
#
loop_
_entity_poly.entity_id
_entity_poly.type
_entity_poly.pdbx_seq_one_letter_code
_entity_poly.pdbx_strand_id
1 'polypeptide(L)'
;IKSLTHKLKLITLEDTRFLHCNIKTLNLLPSVMAAQKTEEMACDEAVFHRGKRVTECAHSNVSIIKDGILKTAPTDTIFFN
;
A
#
# COMPACT_ATOMS: atom_id res chain seq x y z
N ILE A 1 -3.90 6.40 19.43
CA ILE A 1 -4.71 6.03 18.24
C ILE A 1 -5.07 7.31 17.51
N LYS A 2 -4.82 7.44 16.20
CA LYS A 2 -5.17 8.64 15.43
C LYS A 2 -6.71 8.76 15.35
N SER A 3 -7.23 9.99 15.36
CA SER A 3 -8.68 10.23 15.16
C SER A 3 -9.12 9.71 13.78
N LEU A 4 -10.34 9.16 13.67
CA LEU A 4 -10.92 8.75 12.37
C LEU A 4 -11.03 9.92 11.39
N THR A 5 -11.11 11.15 11.89
CA THR A 5 -11.22 12.36 11.06
C THR A 5 -9.88 12.92 10.62
N HIS A 6 -8.77 12.36 11.11
CA HIS A 6 -7.44 12.83 10.76
C HIS A 6 -7.05 12.36 9.35
N LYS A 7 -6.78 13.31 8.45
CA LYS A 7 -6.28 13.02 7.11
C LYS A 7 -4.85 12.51 7.18
N LEU A 8 -4.60 11.40 6.52
CA LEU A 8 -3.27 10.81 6.37
C LEU A 8 -2.58 11.36 5.12
N LYS A 9 -1.27 11.59 5.21
CA LYS A 9 -0.38 11.90 4.08
C LYS A 9 0.18 10.60 3.53
N LEU A 10 0.18 10.47 2.20
CA LEU A 10 0.62 9.26 1.52
C LEU A 10 1.75 9.60 0.55
N ILE A 11 2.67 8.66 0.36
CA ILE A 11 3.61 8.64 -0.77
C ILE A 11 3.29 7.47 -1.69
N THR A 12 3.69 7.57 -2.96
CA THR A 12 3.64 6.44 -3.89
C THR A 12 5.04 5.89 -4.12
N LEU A 13 5.18 4.57 -4.11
CA LEU A 13 6.43 3.88 -4.37
C LEU A 13 6.22 2.75 -5.38
N GLU A 14 7.23 2.49 -6.21
CA GLU A 14 7.23 1.31 -7.07
C GLU A 14 7.29 0.03 -6.22
N ASP A 15 6.44 -0.94 -6.56
CA ASP A 15 6.34 -2.22 -5.84
C ASP A 15 7.41 -3.20 -6.32
N THR A 16 8.54 -3.22 -5.62
CA THR A 16 9.67 -4.12 -5.86
C THR A 16 9.57 -5.44 -5.09
N ARG A 17 8.44 -5.73 -4.42
CA ARG A 17 8.23 -6.99 -3.70
C ARG A 17 8.13 -8.16 -4.69
N PHE A 18 8.26 -9.37 -4.15
CA PHE A 18 8.02 -10.61 -4.90
C PHE A 18 6.59 -10.72 -5.46
N LEU A 19 6.33 -11.77 -6.25
CA LEU A 19 5.05 -11.99 -6.95
C LEU A 19 4.03 -12.82 -6.14
N HIS A 20 4.29 -13.11 -4.87
CA HIS A 20 3.41 -13.90 -3.99
C HIS A 20 2.95 -13.10 -2.75
N CYS A 21 2.62 -11.82 -2.94
CA CYS A 21 2.11 -10.91 -1.91
C CYS A 21 0.78 -11.40 -1.29
N ASN A 22 0.06 -12.29 -1.97
CA ASN A 22 -1.12 -12.96 -1.43
C ASN A 22 -0.83 -13.90 -0.24
N ILE A 23 0.44 -14.20 0.03
CA ILE A 23 0.87 -15.01 1.18
C ILE A 23 1.49 -14.09 2.24
N LYS A 24 0.99 -14.16 3.47
CA LYS A 24 1.56 -13.42 4.61
C LYS A 24 2.85 -14.08 5.10
N THR A 25 3.94 -13.86 4.37
CA THR A 25 5.26 -14.41 4.71
C THR A 25 6.04 -13.49 5.66
N LEU A 26 7.19 -13.97 6.14
CA LEU A 26 8.18 -13.16 6.85
C LEU A 26 9.14 -12.40 5.91
N ASN A 27 9.00 -12.52 4.59
CA ASN A 27 9.85 -11.83 3.59
C ASN A 27 9.43 -10.36 3.43
N LEU A 28 9.46 -9.62 4.53
CA LEU A 28 8.88 -8.27 4.65
C LEU A 28 9.89 -7.15 4.40
N LEU A 29 11.15 -7.45 4.08
CA LEU A 29 12.20 -6.44 3.92
C LEU A 29 11.80 -5.28 3.00
N PRO A 30 11.21 -5.49 1.79
CA PRO A 30 10.84 -4.35 0.96
C PRO A 30 9.66 -3.55 1.53
N SER A 31 8.72 -4.18 2.26
CA SER A 31 7.67 -3.46 2.99
C SER A 31 8.26 -2.60 4.12
N VAL A 32 9.24 -3.12 4.87
CA VAL A 32 9.94 -2.37 5.92
C VAL A 32 10.70 -1.18 5.32
N MET A 33 11.38 -1.37 4.19
CA MET A 33 12.06 -0.28 3.49
C MET A 33 11.08 0.81 3.01
N ALA A 34 9.91 0.43 2.50
CA ALA A 34 8.87 1.38 2.10
C ALA A 34 8.29 2.15 3.30
N ALA A 35 8.09 1.48 4.42
CA ALA A 35 7.65 2.11 5.67
C ALA A 35 8.68 3.11 6.19
N GLN A 36 9.97 2.72 6.21
CA GLN A 36 11.07 3.61 6.58
C GLN A 36 11.11 4.84 5.66
N LYS A 37 10.95 4.63 4.35
CA LYS A 37 10.94 5.74 3.39
C LYS A 37 9.76 6.69 3.60
N THR A 38 8.62 6.15 4.00
CA THR A 38 7.42 6.93 4.33
C THR A 38 7.68 7.85 5.52
N GLU A 39 8.33 7.33 6.56
CA GLU A 39 8.69 8.09 7.76
C GLU A 39 9.69 9.21 7.43
N GLU A 40 10.73 8.92 6.64
CA GLU A 40 11.69 9.93 6.15
C GLU A 40 11.03 11.08 5.39
N MET A 41 9.92 10.79 4.70
CA MET A 41 9.15 11.76 3.92
C MET A 41 8.04 12.46 4.73
N ALA A 42 8.02 12.26 6.06
CA ALA A 42 7.00 12.78 6.97
C ALA A 42 5.56 12.47 6.52
N CYS A 43 5.36 11.27 5.96
CA CYS A 43 4.07 10.74 5.55
C CYS A 43 3.64 9.59 6.47
N ASP A 44 2.40 9.14 6.32
CA ASP A 44 1.77 8.17 7.22
C ASP A 44 1.74 6.75 6.64
N GLU A 45 1.71 6.59 5.31
CA GLU A 45 1.74 5.29 4.65
C GLU A 45 2.26 5.40 3.19
N ALA A 46 2.86 4.32 2.68
CA ALA A 46 3.23 4.18 1.27
C ALA A 46 2.17 3.39 0.51
N VAL A 47 1.74 3.91 -0.64
CA VAL A 47 0.91 3.21 -1.62
C VAL A 47 1.80 2.66 -2.73
N PHE A 48 1.79 1.34 -2.90
CA PHE A 48 2.55 0.65 -3.93
C PHE A 48 1.85 0.66 -5.29
N HIS A 49 2.66 0.71 -6.34
CA HIS A 49 2.20 0.51 -7.71
C HIS A 49 3.18 -0.31 -8.55
N ARG A 50 2.64 -1.09 -9.50
CA ARG A 50 3.39 -1.75 -10.57
C ARG A 50 2.99 -1.15 -11.90
N GLY A 51 3.88 -0.36 -12.49
CA GLY A 51 3.57 0.46 -13.65
C GLY A 51 2.39 1.40 -13.35
N LYS A 52 1.28 1.22 -14.09
CA LYS A 52 0.07 2.06 -13.96
C LYS A 52 -0.96 1.50 -12.96
N ARG A 53 -0.70 0.34 -12.35
CA ARG A 53 -1.64 -0.34 -11.45
C ARG A 53 -1.22 -0.17 -10.00
N VAL A 54 -2.11 0.39 -9.19
CA VAL A 54 -1.99 0.35 -7.72
C VAL A 54 -2.23 -1.08 -7.23
N THR A 55 -1.40 -1.55 -6.31
CA THR A 55 -1.55 -2.85 -5.63
C THR A 55 -2.16 -2.65 -4.25
N GLU A 56 -1.34 -2.31 -3.27
CA GLU A 56 -1.71 -2.13 -1.86
C GLU A 56 -0.73 -1.18 -1.17
N CYS A 57 -0.72 -1.09 0.15
CA CYS A 57 0.23 -0.30 0.92
C CYS A 57 1.34 -1.15 1.55
N ALA A 58 2.27 -0.52 2.27
CA ALA A 58 3.31 -1.25 3.02
C ALA A 58 2.71 -2.19 4.08
N HIS A 59 1.63 -1.77 4.75
CA HIS A 59 1.01 -2.54 5.84
C HIS A 59 -0.53 -2.65 5.76
N SER A 60 -1.14 -2.17 4.68
CA SER A 60 -2.60 -2.06 4.57
C SER A 60 -3.08 -2.25 3.13
N ASN A 61 -4.36 -2.52 2.93
CA ASN A 61 -4.98 -2.42 1.62
C ASN A 61 -5.40 -0.97 1.33
N VAL A 62 -5.59 -0.65 0.05
CA VAL A 62 -6.04 0.67 -0.39
C VAL A 62 -7.32 0.56 -1.20
N SER A 63 -8.25 1.46 -0.95
CA SER A 63 -9.48 1.60 -1.74
C SER A 63 -9.81 3.07 -1.90
N ILE A 64 -10.43 3.43 -3.02
CA ILE A 64 -10.85 4.81 -3.31
C ILE A 64 -12.34 4.83 -3.64
N ILE A 65 -12.98 5.97 -3.38
CA ILE A 65 -14.31 6.28 -3.91
C ILE A 65 -14.12 7.28 -5.05
N LYS A 66 -14.56 6.92 -6.25
CA LYS A 66 -14.55 7.81 -7.41
C LYS A 66 -15.88 7.70 -8.13
N ASP A 67 -16.53 8.84 -8.35
CA ASP A 67 -17.85 8.94 -8.99
C ASP A 67 -18.93 8.10 -8.26
N GLY A 68 -18.88 8.09 -6.92
CA GLY A 68 -19.79 7.30 -6.08
C GLY A 68 -19.50 5.79 -6.04
N ILE A 69 -18.47 5.32 -6.76
CA ILE A 69 -18.13 3.89 -6.87
C ILE A 69 -16.89 3.60 -6.02
N LEU A 70 -16.99 2.60 -5.15
CA LEU A 70 -15.85 2.03 -4.42
C LEU A 70 -14.98 1.21 -5.37
N LYS A 71 -13.68 1.51 -5.41
CA LYS A 71 -12.69 0.82 -6.24
C LYS A 71 -11.55 0.33 -5.37
N THR A 72 -11.19 -0.94 -5.54
CA THR A 72 -10.04 -1.58 -4.89
C THR A 72 -9.26 -2.38 -5.93
N ALA A 73 -8.02 -2.74 -5.64
CA ALA A 73 -7.24 -3.58 -6.53
C ALA A 73 -7.88 -4.99 -6.64
N PRO A 74 -7.86 -5.63 -7.83
CA PRO A 74 -8.27 -7.02 -7.98
C PRO A 74 -7.44 -7.95 -7.10
N THR A 75 -8.07 -9.00 -6.56
CA THR A 75 -7.40 -10.05 -5.79
C THR A 75 -6.62 -10.98 -6.71
N ASP A 76 -5.31 -10.84 -6.74
CA ASP A 76 -4.36 -11.71 -7.45
C ASP A 76 -3.05 -11.85 -6.65
N THR A 77 -2.03 -12.50 -7.21
CA THR A 77 -0.82 -12.85 -6.46
C THR A 77 0.03 -11.65 -6.04
N ILE A 78 -0.24 -10.46 -6.59
CA ILE A 78 0.47 -9.21 -6.29
C ILE A 78 -0.27 -8.34 -5.26
N PHE A 79 -1.34 -8.88 -4.65
CA PHE A 79 -2.19 -8.23 -3.65
C PHE A 79 -2.41 -9.15 -2.44
N PHE A 80 -2.34 -8.62 -1.22
CA PHE A 80 -2.72 -9.35 -0.01
C PHE A 80 -4.23 -9.18 0.24
N ASN A 81 -4.97 -10.29 0.37
CA ASN A 81 -6.41 -10.28 0.67
C ASN A 81 -6.70 -9.98 2.15
#